data_AF-X1U962-F1
#
_entry.id   AF-X1U962-F1
#
_cell.length_a   1.000
_cell.length_b   1.000
_cell.length_c   1.000
_cell.angle_alpha   90.00
_cell.angle_beta   90.00
_cell.angle_gamma   90.00
#
_symmetry.space_group_name_H-M   'P 1'
#
loop_
_entity.id
_entity.type
_entity.pdbx_description
1 polymer ?
#
loop_
_entity_poly.entity_id
_entity_poly.type
_entity_poly.pdbx_seq_one_letter_code
_entity_poly.pdbx_strand_id
1 'polypeptide(L)'
;QRINTMVCDIIDYSWAATGRDTQGSPTIGMSHEVLEATDTLRKFLFDRVYDIRSAQKEAEKAREVIRLLYQYFKEHEQKLPPEYRLYGDETERRVVDYIAGMTDHYALRLAEELALVKKGGLN
;
A
#
# COMPACT_ATOMS: atom_id res chain seq x y z
N GLN A 1 -0.25 -18.24 21.92
CA GLN A 1 -1.51 -17.98 22.64
C GLN A 1 -2.22 -16.72 22.13
N ARG A 2 -1.59 -15.53 22.04
CA ARG A 2 -2.25 -14.29 21.57
C ARG A 2 -2.92 -14.36 20.19
N ILE A 3 -2.23 -14.90 19.18
CA ILE A 3 -2.78 -15.08 17.82
C ILE A 3 -3.99 -16.02 17.85
N ASN A 4 -3.91 -17.11 18.61
CA ASN A 4 -5.01 -18.06 18.74
C ASN A 4 -6.26 -17.40 19.34
N THR A 5 -6.10 -16.59 20.39
CA THR A 5 -7.21 -15.85 21.00
C THR A 5 -7.88 -14.92 20.00
N MET A 6 -7.11 -14.11 19.26
CA MET A 6 -7.68 -13.21 18.25
C MET A 6 -8.38 -13.98 17.11
N VAL A 7 -7.79 -15.08 16.64
CA VAL A 7 -8.34 -15.87 15.54
C VAL A 7 -9.65 -16.56 15.96
N CYS A 8 -9.67 -17.22 17.12
CA CYS A 8 -10.88 -17.86 17.63
C CYS A 8 -11.99 -16.83 17.85
N ASP A 9 -11.67 -15.69 18.47
CA ASP A 9 -12.65 -14.62 18.73
C ASP A 9 -13.27 -14.05 17.44
N ILE A 10 -12.47 -13.81 16.41
CA ILE A 10 -13.00 -13.35 15.10
C ILE A 10 -13.96 -14.38 14.52
N ILE A 11 -13.60 -15.67 14.57
CA ILE A 11 -14.44 -16.75 14.03
C ILE A 11 -15.78 -16.79 14.77
N ASP A 12 -15.74 -16.74 16.11
CA ASP A 12 -16.93 -16.85 16.95
C ASP A 12 -17.82 -15.60 16.80
N TYR A 13 -17.24 -14.40 16.86
CA TYR A 13 -17.97 -13.14 16.69
C TYR A 13 -18.61 -13.02 15.30
N SER A 14 -17.92 -13.52 14.28
CA SER A 14 -18.34 -13.37 12.88
C SER A 14 -19.19 -14.54 12.37
N TRP A 15 -19.69 -15.41 13.26
CA TRP A 15 -20.37 -16.64 12.85
C TRP A 15 -21.58 -16.41 11.93
N ALA A 16 -22.33 -15.33 12.14
CA ALA A 16 -23.46 -14.95 11.29
C ALA A 16 -23.05 -14.69 9.82
N ALA A 17 -21.81 -14.27 9.57
CA ALA A 17 -21.28 -14.05 8.22
C ALA A 17 -21.01 -15.35 7.44
N THR A 18 -21.11 -16.52 8.09
CA THR A 18 -21.00 -17.83 7.40
C THR A 18 -22.21 -18.12 6.51
N GLY A 19 -23.31 -17.37 6.64
CA GLY A 19 -24.56 -17.61 5.92
C GLY A 19 -25.34 -18.83 6.42
N ARG A 20 -24.88 -19.48 7.51
CA ARG A 20 -25.57 -20.61 8.16
C ARG A 20 -26.56 -20.18 9.22
N ASP A 21 -26.42 -18.95 9.72
CA ASP A 21 -27.35 -18.30 10.63
C ASP A 21 -28.08 -17.20 9.86
N THR A 22 -29.41 -17.21 9.89
CA THR A 22 -30.28 -16.28 9.17
C THR A 22 -30.84 -15.18 10.05
N GLN A 23 -30.52 -15.16 11.35
CA GLN A 23 -31.08 -14.19 12.31
C GLN A 23 -30.20 -12.95 12.58
N GLY A 24 -29.08 -12.78 11.87
CA GLY A 24 -28.19 -11.63 12.04
C GLY A 24 -27.85 -10.92 10.73
N SER A 25 -27.51 -9.64 10.82
CA SER A 25 -26.78 -8.97 9.74
C SER A 25 -25.36 -9.54 9.71
N PRO A 26 -24.84 -9.98 8.55
CA PRO A 26 -23.50 -10.54 8.47
C PRO A 26 -22.46 -9.45 8.77
N THR A 27 -21.77 -9.59 9.90
CA THR A 27 -20.70 -8.67 10.33
C THR A 27 -19.42 -9.44 10.60
N ILE A 28 -18.29 -8.91 10.13
CA ILE A 28 -16.95 -9.38 10.48
C ILE A 28 -16.40 -8.47 11.56
N GLY A 29 -15.96 -9.03 12.68
CA GLY A 29 -15.44 -8.25 13.79
C GLY A 29 -14.81 -9.10 14.88
N MET A 30 -14.52 -8.45 16.00
CA MET A 30 -14.02 -9.04 17.24
C MET A 30 -15.00 -8.72 18.36
N SER A 31 -15.00 -9.51 19.42
CA SER A 31 -15.67 -9.13 20.66
C SER A 31 -15.07 -7.85 21.23
N HIS A 32 -15.83 -7.15 22.07
CA HIS A 32 -15.41 -5.88 22.66
C HIS A 32 -14.06 -5.98 23.39
N GLU A 33 -13.86 -7.02 24.21
CA GLU A 33 -12.63 -7.23 24.97
C GLU A 33 -11.41 -7.46 24.07
N VAL A 34 -11.55 -8.30 23.04
CA VAL A 34 -10.46 -8.60 22.10
C VAL A 34 -10.16 -7.40 21.21
N LEU A 35 -11.18 -6.64 20.83
CA LEU A 35 -11.03 -5.40 20.08
C LEU A 35 -10.24 -4.36 20.89
N GLU A 36 -10.60 -4.13 22.16
CA GLU A 36 -9.89 -3.18 23.04
C GLU A 36 -8.40 -3.56 23.22
N ALA A 37 -8.12 -4.85 23.43
CA ALA A 37 -6.75 -5.33 23.55
C ALA A 37 -5.97 -5.18 22.23
N THR A 38 -6.62 -5.43 21.08
CA THR A 38 -6.03 -5.26 19.75
C THR A 38 -5.75 -3.80 19.45
N ASP A 39 -6.67 -2.90 19.81
CA ASP A 39 -6.53 -1.46 19.62
C ASP A 39 -5.41 -0.89 20.49
N THR A 40 -5.28 -1.36 21.72
CA THR A 40 -4.17 -1.01 22.62
C THR A 40 -2.82 -1.44 22.03
N LEU A 41 -2.74 -2.66 21.50
CA LEU A 41 -1.54 -3.14 20.80
C LEU A 41 -1.23 -2.29 19.56
N ARG A 42 -2.26 -1.98 18.75
CA ARG A 42 -2.10 -1.17 17.53
C ARG A 42 -1.55 0.21 17.88
N LYS A 43 -2.12 0.87 18.90
CA LYS A 43 -1.63 2.17 19.38
C LYS A 43 -0.18 2.10 19.82
N PHE A 44 0.18 1.09 20.62
CA PHE A 44 1.57 0.89 21.04
C PHE A 44 2.53 0.74 19.84
N LEU A 45 2.16 -0.02 18.81
CA LEU A 45 2.98 -0.19 17.60
C LEU A 45 3.11 1.13 16.83
N PHE A 46 2.04 1.92 16.71
CA PHE A 46 2.11 3.24 16.10
C PHE A 46 3.07 4.16 16.84
N ASP A 47 2.90 4.29 18.16
CA ASP A 47 3.69 5.20 18.99
C ASP A 47 5.18 4.81 19.07
N ARG A 48 5.53 3.53 18.93
CA ARG A 48 6.89 3.02 19.19
C ARG A 48 7.64 2.51 17.97
N VAL A 49 6.93 2.05 16.94
CA VAL A 49 7.54 1.41 15.78
C VAL A 49 7.37 2.26 14.53
N TYR A 50 6.18 2.83 14.31
CA TYR A 50 5.90 3.62 13.11
C TYR A 50 6.25 5.10 13.24
N ASP A 51 6.22 5.69 14.45
CA ASP A 51 6.60 7.09 14.69
C ASP A 51 8.10 7.28 14.99
N ILE A 52 8.95 6.83 14.06
CA ILE A 52 10.40 7.07 14.16
C ILE A 52 10.77 8.09 13.08
N ARG A 53 11.43 9.18 13.47
CA ARG A 53 11.92 10.26 12.58
C ARG A 53 12.70 9.77 11.35
N SER A 54 13.30 8.57 11.38
CA SER A 54 13.92 7.93 10.21
C SER A 54 12.90 7.51 9.15
N ALA A 55 11.75 6.95 9.56
CA ALA A 55 10.66 6.59 8.68
C ALA A 55 10.09 7.81 7.93
N GLN A 56 10.11 9.00 8.56
CA GLN A 56 9.69 10.25 7.89
C GLN A 56 10.64 10.64 6.74
N LYS A 57 11.96 10.52 6.93
CA LYS A 57 12.93 10.83 5.87
C LYS A 57 12.87 9.82 4.73
N GLU A 58 12.73 8.53 5.04
CA GLU A 58 12.56 7.49 4.03
C GLU A 58 11.23 7.65 3.28
N ALA A 59 10.15 8.01 3.98
CA ALA A 59 8.87 8.31 3.36
C ALA A 59 8.94 9.51 2.41
N GLU A 60 9.67 10.58 2.74
CA GLU A 60 9.82 11.71 1.80
C GLU A 60 10.63 11.29 0.57
N LYS A 61 11.72 10.54 0.73
CA LYS A 61 12.48 10.00 -0.41
C LYS A 61 11.60 9.12 -1.31
N ALA A 62 10.77 8.26 -0.71
CA ALA A 62 9.84 7.43 -1.47
C ALA A 62 8.82 8.29 -2.24
N ARG A 63 8.29 9.36 -1.63
CA ARG A 63 7.40 10.31 -2.33
C ARG A 63 8.10 10.98 -3.51
N GLU A 64 9.35 11.38 -3.38
CA GLU A 64 10.13 11.98 -4.48
C GLU A 64 10.30 10.99 -5.64
N VAL A 65 10.61 9.73 -5.34
CA VAL A 65 10.72 8.65 -6.34
C VAL A 65 9.39 8.46 -7.07
N ILE A 66 8.28 8.34 -6.35
CA ILE A 66 6.95 8.15 -6.95
C ILE A 66 6.56 9.36 -7.81
N ARG A 67 6.82 10.59 -7.34
CA ARG A 67 6.56 11.82 -8.12
C ARG A 67 7.36 11.85 -9.42
N LEU A 68 8.64 11.49 -9.37
CA LEU A 68 9.51 11.45 -10.54
C LEU A 68 9.03 10.42 -11.57
N LEU A 69 8.73 9.19 -11.12
CA LEU A 69 8.25 8.12 -12.00
C LEU A 69 6.89 8.49 -12.62
N TYR A 70 5.98 9.04 -11.82
CA TYR A 70 4.66 9.47 -12.30
C TYR A 70 4.78 10.55 -13.38
N GLN A 71 5.58 11.60 -13.14
CA GLN A 71 5.82 12.64 -14.14
C GLN A 71 6.44 12.06 -15.42
N TYR A 72 7.45 11.21 -15.28
CA TYR A 72 8.13 10.59 -16.42
C TYR A 72 7.17 9.81 -17.31
N PHE A 73 6.39 8.89 -16.74
CA PHE A 73 5.48 8.06 -17.53
C PHE A 73 4.24 8.80 -18.03
N LYS A 74 3.81 9.86 -17.35
CA LYS A 74 2.77 10.75 -17.85
C LYS A 74 3.21 11.50 -19.10
N GLU A 75 4.47 11.96 -19.15
CA GLU A 75 5.05 12.63 -20.31
C GLU A 75 5.48 11.64 -21.42
N HIS A 76 5.74 10.38 -21.07
CA HIS A 76 6.26 9.35 -21.96
C HIS A 76 5.42 8.07 -21.91
N GLU A 77 4.12 8.16 -22.21
CA GLU A 77 3.19 7.00 -22.14
C GLU A 77 3.69 5.81 -22.99
N GLN A 78 4.37 6.06 -24.10
CA GLN A 78 5.00 5.04 -24.96
C GLN A 78 6.07 4.19 -24.26
N LYS A 79 6.58 4.66 -23.10
CA LYS A 79 7.56 3.94 -22.27
C LYS A 79 6.90 2.99 -21.25
N LEU A 80 5.59 3.11 -21.02
CA LEU A 80 4.86 2.12 -20.21
C LEU A 80 4.94 0.74 -20.88
N PRO A 81 5.01 -0.37 -20.14
CA PRO A 81 4.96 -1.70 -20.74
C PRO A 81 3.64 -1.91 -21.53
N PRO A 82 3.66 -2.69 -22.63
CA PRO A 82 2.49 -2.92 -23.48
C PRO A 82 1.22 -3.32 -22.72
N GLU A 83 1.35 -4.16 -21.69
CA GLU A 83 0.28 -4.66 -20.84
C GLU A 83 -0.46 -3.56 -20.07
N TYR A 84 0.21 -2.44 -19.74
CA TYR A 84 -0.40 -1.28 -19.10
C TYR A 84 -0.92 -0.25 -20.11
N ARG A 85 -0.68 -0.44 -21.40
CA ARG A 85 -1.19 0.42 -22.49
C ARG A 85 -2.49 -0.08 -23.10
N LEU A 86 -3.04 -1.19 -22.59
CA LEU A 86 -4.25 -1.80 -23.14
C LEU A 86 -5.51 -0.96 -22.80
N TYR A 87 -6.48 -1.02 -23.71
CA TYR A 87 -7.56 -0.05 -23.90
C TYR A 87 -8.55 0.07 -22.72
N GLY A 88 -8.93 1.31 -22.40
CA GLY A 88 -10.10 1.65 -21.58
C GLY A 88 -9.86 2.77 -20.57
N ASP A 89 -8.69 2.76 -19.93
CA ASP A 89 -8.41 3.67 -18.82
C ASP A 89 -7.68 4.95 -19.24
N GLU A 90 -7.85 6.01 -18.46
CA GLU A 90 -7.10 7.26 -18.60
C GLU A 90 -5.59 7.02 -18.40
N THR A 91 -4.74 7.76 -19.11
CA THR A 91 -3.27 7.66 -19.02
C THR A 91 -2.79 7.71 -17.56
N GLU A 92 -3.40 8.57 -16.74
CA GLU A 92 -3.06 8.74 -15.34
C GLU A 92 -3.27 7.46 -14.53
N ARG A 93 -4.35 6.72 -14.83
CA ARG A 93 -4.66 5.45 -14.17
C ARG A 93 -3.64 4.38 -14.53
N ARG A 94 -3.31 4.27 -15.82
CA ARG A 94 -2.28 3.32 -16.33
C ARG A 94 -0.92 3.55 -15.69
N VAL A 95 -0.52 4.82 -15.54
CA VAL A 95 0.73 5.19 -14.87
C VAL A 95 0.70 4.79 -13.39
N VAL A 96 -0.41 5.04 -12.69
CA VAL A 96 -0.56 4.64 -11.28
C VAL A 96 -0.50 3.13 -11.13
N ASP A 97 -1.22 2.37 -11.96
CA ASP A 97 -1.26 0.91 -11.87
C ASP A 97 0.12 0.30 -12.17
N TYR A 98 0.86 0.87 -13.13
CA TYR A 98 2.23 0.43 -13.40
C TYR A 98 3.18 0.72 -12.23
N ILE A 99 3.13 1.93 -11.65
CA ILE A 99 3.98 2.29 -10.51
C ILE A 99 3.64 1.45 -9.27
N ALA A 100 2.35 1.20 -9.02
CA ALA A 100 1.90 0.36 -7.91
C ALA A 100 2.32 -1.12 -8.07
N GLY A 101 2.54 -1.58 -9.30
CA GLY A 101 3.07 -2.91 -9.60
C GLY A 101 4.59 -3.05 -9.49
N MET A 102 5.33 -1.96 -9.22
CA MET A 102 6.78 -2.01 -9.10
C MET A 102 7.22 -2.59 -7.75
N THR A 103 8.36 -3.30 -7.76
CA THR A 103 9.10 -3.56 -6.52
C THR A 103 9.91 -2.33 -6.13
N ASP A 104 10.15 -2.12 -4.83
CA ASP A 104 10.94 -0.99 -4.33
C ASP A 104 12.31 -0.87 -5.03
N HIS A 105 13.02 -2.00 -5.17
CA HIS A 105 14.32 -2.04 -5.83
C HIS A 105 14.24 -1.61 -7.30
N TYR A 106 13.18 -2.03 -8.02
CA TYR A 106 12.98 -1.63 -9.40
C TYR A 106 12.69 -0.13 -9.52
N ALA A 107 11.79 0.39 -8.70
CA ALA A 107 11.40 1.81 -8.69
C ALA A 107 12.60 2.72 -8.38
N LEU A 108 13.40 2.37 -7.37
CA LEU A 108 14.59 3.14 -6.99
C LEU A 108 15.63 3.19 -8.10
N ARG A 109 16.00 2.03 -8.66
CA ARG A 109 16.98 1.95 -9.76
C ARG A 109 16.55 2.78 -10.96
N LEU A 110 15.28 2.67 -11.36
CA LEU A 110 14.75 3.42 -12.49
C LEU A 110 14.74 4.93 -12.21
N ALA A 111 14.34 5.35 -11.01
CA ALA A 111 14.37 6.76 -10.62
C ALA A 111 15.80 7.33 -10.63
N GLU A 112 16.80 6.56 -10.19
CA GLU A 112 18.21 6.94 -10.26
C GLU A 112 18.67 7.10 -11.72
N GLU A 113 18.36 6.15 -12.59
CA GLU A 113 18.68 6.22 -14.03
C GLU A 113 18.08 7.49 -14.66
N LEU A 114 16.81 7.79 -14.39
CA LEU A 114 16.13 8.98 -14.89
C LEU A 114 16.72 10.29 -14.36
N ALA A 115 17.11 10.31 -13.08
CA ALA A 115 17.73 11.48 -12.45
C ALA A 115 19.11 11.80 -13.05
N LEU A 116 19.88 10.78 -13.44
CA LEU A 116 21.18 10.95 -14.11
C LEU A 116 21.04 11.51 -15.53
N VAL A 117 20.08 10.99 -16.31
CA VAL A 117 19.80 11.50 -17.67
C VAL A 117 19.41 12.97 -17.63
N LYS A 118 18.56 13.37 -16.67
CA LYS A 118 18.14 14.77 -16.51
C LYS A 118 19.30 15.71 -16.17
N LYS A 119 20.33 15.24 -15.45
CA LYS A 119 21.54 16.01 -15.16
C LYS A 119 22.50 16.10 -16.36
N GLY A 120 22.55 15.07 -17.21
CA GLY A 120 23.41 15.04 -18.40
C GLY A 120 22.92 15.89 -19.58
N GLY A 121 21.62 16.18 -19.66
CA GLY A 121 21.02 17.00 -20.72
C GLY A 121 21.02 18.52 -20.48
N LEU A 122 21.68 18.99 -19.41
CA LEU A 122 21.83 20.41 -19.04
C LEU A 122 23.23 20.98 -19.34
N ASN A 123 24.01 20.30 -20.20
CA ASN A 123 25.30 20.78 -20.73
C ASN A 123 25.22 21.04 -22.23
#